data_AF-A0A7S2E9N2-F1
#
_entry.id   AF-A0A7S2E9N2-F1
#
_cell.length_a   1.000
_cell.length_b   1.000
_cell.length_c   1.000
_cell.angle_alpha   90.00
_cell.angle_beta   90.00
_cell.angle_gamma   90.00
#
_symmetry.space_group_name_H-M   'P 1'
#
loop_
_entity.id
_entity.type
_entity.pdbx_description
1 polymer ?
#
loop_
_entity_poly.entity_id
_entity_poly.type
_entity_poly.pdbx_seq_one_letter_code
_entity_poly.pdbx_strand_id
1 'polypeptide(L)'
;EGLIDCKGSMYKFVHDQIQLAAYSLIPENERGLWHLQIGSLIWANKSKSQKNALFIAVGQLNQGEKFIKKTRERVELARLNLKAGEKAMSSAVYTMAASFLKSGIDLLAGTWWVEN
;
A
#
# COMPACT_ATOMS: atom_id res chain seq x y z
N GLU A 1 29.56 -13.00 -1.69
CA GLU A 1 28.82 -11.94 -2.42
C GLU A 1 27.69 -11.43 -1.53
N GLY A 2 27.43 -10.13 -1.51
CA GLY A 2 26.56 -9.48 -0.51
C GLY A 2 25.07 -9.68 -0.77
N LEU A 3 24.25 -9.60 0.29
CA LEU A 3 22.78 -9.70 0.20
C LEU A 3 22.10 -8.39 -0.23
N ILE A 4 22.79 -7.26 -0.01
CA ILE A 4 22.31 -5.90 -0.24
C ILE A 4 23.36 -5.14 -1.05
N ASP A 5 22.92 -4.43 -2.09
CA ASP A 5 23.70 -3.44 -2.84
C ASP A 5 23.43 -2.04 -2.28
N CYS A 6 24.50 -1.24 -2.16
CA CYS A 6 24.50 0.09 -1.59
C CYS A 6 24.97 1.10 -2.65
N LYS A 7 24.06 1.91 -3.18
CA LYS A 7 24.39 3.02 -4.10
C LYS A 7 24.08 4.35 -3.44
N GLY A 8 25.10 4.98 -2.85
CA GLY A 8 24.94 6.21 -2.07
C GLY A 8 24.08 5.95 -0.84
N SER A 9 22.94 6.65 -0.73
CA SER A 9 21.94 6.44 0.34
C SER A 9 20.84 5.43 -0.02
N MET A 10 20.93 4.78 -1.17
CA MET A 10 19.94 3.79 -1.62
C MET A 10 20.44 2.38 -1.36
N TYR A 11 19.58 1.58 -0.71
CA TYR A 11 19.79 0.17 -0.46
C TYR A 11 18.82 -0.65 -1.32
N LYS A 12 19.31 -1.73 -1.92
CA LYS A 12 18.48 -2.67 -2.69
C LYS A 12 18.95 -4.10 -2.46
N PHE A 13 18.03 -5.06 -2.40
CA PHE A 13 18.40 -6.47 -2.50
C PHE A 13 19.03 -6.77 -3.86
N VAL A 14 20.10 -7.56 -3.86
CA VAL A 14 20.82 -7.92 -5.09
C VAL A 14 19.93 -8.75 -6.01
N HIS A 15 19.11 -9.63 -5.44
CA HIS A 15 18.14 -10.47 -6.15
C HIS A 15 16.78 -10.50 -5.46
N ASP A 16 15.72 -10.63 -6.26
CA ASP A 16 14.34 -10.74 -5.78
C ASP A 16 14.15 -11.96 -4.87
N GLN A 17 14.89 -13.05 -5.10
CA GLN A 17 14.84 -14.24 -4.22
C GLN A 17 15.31 -13.95 -2.79
N ILE A 18 16.27 -13.04 -2.62
CA ILE A 18 16.76 -12.62 -1.30
C ILE A 18 15.67 -11.81 -0.60
N GLN A 19 15.00 -10.91 -1.33
CA GLN A 19 13.86 -10.17 -0.81
C GLN A 19 12.72 -11.10 -0.41
N LEU A 20 12.39 -12.11 -1.22
CA LEU A 20 11.36 -13.09 -0.91
C LEU A 20 11.71 -13.94 0.32
N ALA A 21 12.96 -14.37 0.44
CA ALA A 21 13.43 -15.10 1.62
C ALA A 21 13.35 -14.22 2.89
N ALA A 22 13.85 -12.99 2.82
CA ALA A 22 13.77 -12.04 3.92
C ALA A 22 12.32 -11.72 4.32
N TYR A 23 11.44 -11.51 3.34
CA TYR A 23 10.02 -11.29 3.58
C TYR A 23 9.33 -12.52 4.20
N SER A 24 9.72 -13.72 3.77
CA SER A 24 9.16 -14.98 4.30
C SER A 24 9.49 -15.21 5.78
N LEU A 25 10.61 -14.66 6.25
CA LEU A 25 11.00 -14.71 7.67
C LEU A 25 10.15 -13.82 8.57
N ILE A 26 9.42 -12.84 8.02
CA ILE A 26 8.52 -11.98 8.82
C ILE A 26 7.27 -12.80 9.19
N PRO A 27 6.90 -12.88 10.49
CA PRO A 27 5.68 -13.51 10.94
C PRO A 27 4.45 -12.94 10.23
N GLU A 28 3.52 -13.81 9.79
CA GLU A 28 2.37 -13.40 8.98
C GLU A 28 1.47 -12.39 9.70
N ASN A 29 1.34 -12.52 11.02
CA ASN A 29 0.61 -11.60 11.90
C ASN A 29 1.28 -10.22 12.05
N GLU A 30 2.53 -10.05 11.60
CA GLU A 30 3.26 -8.78 11.66
C GLU A 30 3.42 -8.12 10.28
N ARG A 31 3.32 -8.90 9.18
CA ARG A 31 3.49 -8.40 7.82
C ARG A 31 2.59 -7.21 7.50
N GLY A 32 1.33 -7.25 7.95
CA GLY A 32 0.39 -6.15 7.71
C GLY A 32 0.80 -4.84 8.38
N LEU A 33 1.43 -4.88 9.56
CA LEU A 33 1.97 -3.69 10.22
C LEU A 33 3.12 -3.08 9.42
N TRP A 34 4.02 -3.93 8.92
CA TRP A 34 5.12 -3.48 8.05
C TRP A 34 4.60 -2.86 6.74
N HIS A 35 3.57 -3.46 6.15
CA HIS A 35 2.90 -2.92 4.97
C HIS A 35 2.30 -1.52 5.22
N LEU A 36 1.65 -1.32 6.37
CA LEU A 36 1.17 0.01 6.77
C LEU A 36 2.33 1.01 6.90
N GLN A 37 3.39 0.62 7.60
CA GLN A 37 4.54 1.50 7.83
C GLN A 37 5.24 1.89 6.51
N ILE A 38 5.50 0.92 5.63
CA ILE A 38 6.11 1.16 4.32
C ILE A 38 5.19 2.05 3.47
N GLY A 39 3.89 1.74 3.40
CA GLY A 39 2.92 2.53 2.65
C GLY A 39 2.84 3.98 3.13
N SER A 40 2.80 4.19 4.45
CA SER A 40 2.82 5.52 5.07
C SER A 40 4.11 6.28 4.77
N LEU A 41 5.28 5.63 4.84
CA LEU A 41 6.56 6.26 4.54
C LEU A 41 6.67 6.68 3.06
N ILE A 42 6.21 5.84 2.14
CA ILE A 42 6.17 6.17 0.70
C ILE A 42 5.21 7.34 0.47
N TRP A 43 4.04 7.31 1.12
CA TRP A 43 3.06 8.40 0.99
C TRP A 43 3.57 9.72 1.57
N ALA A 44 4.28 9.70 2.69
CA ALA A 44 4.86 10.87 3.33
C ALA A 44 6.00 11.47 2.49
N ASN A 45 6.87 10.62 1.95
CA ASN A 45 8.07 11.03 1.20
C ASN A 45 7.85 11.12 -0.32
N LYS A 46 6.60 11.10 -0.79
CA LYS A 46 6.32 11.18 -2.23
C LYS A 46 6.83 12.50 -2.80
N SER A 47 7.82 12.43 -3.68
CA SER A 47 8.19 13.58 -4.50
C SER A 47 7.19 13.72 -5.66
N LYS A 48 7.01 14.94 -6.18
CA LYS A 48 6.17 15.19 -7.36
C LYS A 48 6.64 14.42 -8.61
N SER A 49 7.90 13.97 -8.66
CA SER A 49 8.44 13.25 -9.82
C SER A 49 8.08 11.76 -9.84
N GLN A 50 7.70 11.16 -8.70
CA GLN A 50 7.30 9.76 -8.66
C GLN A 50 5.84 9.59 -9.10
N LYS A 51 5.64 9.46 -10.42
CA LYS A 51 4.32 9.24 -11.05
C LYS A 51 3.52 8.10 -10.41
N ASN A 52 4.19 7.07 -9.90
CA ASN A 52 3.57 5.85 -9.36
C ASN A 52 3.55 5.75 -7.83
N ALA A 53 4.03 6.77 -7.10
CA ALA A 53 4.06 6.75 -5.63
C ALA A 53 2.68 6.50 -5.02
N LEU A 54 1.61 7.01 -5.65
CA LEU A 54 0.24 6.76 -5.21
C LEU A 54 -0.12 5.27 -5.28
N PHE A 55 0.14 4.59 -6.40
CA PHE A 55 -0.22 3.19 -6.56
C PHE A 55 0.57 2.29 -5.62
N ILE A 56 1.87 2.57 -5.47
CA ILE A 56 2.74 1.78 -4.58
C ILE A 56 2.31 1.99 -3.13
N ALA A 57 2.11 3.24 -2.70
CA ALA A 57 1.69 3.54 -1.32
C ALA A 57 0.33 2.90 -1.00
N VAL A 58 -0.68 3.09 -1.85
CA VAL A 58 -2.02 2.54 -1.62
C VAL A 58 -2.02 1.02 -1.65
N GLY A 59 -1.29 0.41 -2.59
CA GLY A 59 -1.12 -1.04 -2.63
C GLY A 59 -0.52 -1.60 -1.34
N GLN A 60 0.52 -0.93 -0.80
CA GLN A 60 1.11 -1.31 0.49
C GLN A 60 0.11 -1.13 1.64
N LEU A 61 -0.58 0.01 1.72
CA LEU A 61 -1.55 0.26 2.79
C LEU A 61 -2.71 -0.75 2.78
N ASN A 62 -3.20 -1.16 1.60
CA ASN A 62 -4.28 -2.15 1.49
C ASN A 62 -3.86 -3.53 2.02
N GLN A 63 -2.60 -3.94 1.87
CA GLN A 63 -2.10 -5.20 2.46
C GLN A 63 -2.13 -5.18 3.99
N GLY A 64 -2.13 -3.99 4.59
CA GLY A 64 -2.18 -3.78 6.03
C GLY A 64 -3.56 -3.44 6.57
N GLU A 65 -4.61 -3.40 5.75
CA GLU A 65 -5.92 -2.84 6.12
C GLU A 65 -6.55 -3.48 7.37
N LYS A 66 -6.31 -4.78 7.58
CA LYS A 66 -6.84 -5.55 8.72
C LYS A 66 -6.34 -5.03 10.07
N PHE A 67 -5.23 -4.30 10.08
CA PHE A 67 -4.63 -3.71 11.28
C PHE A 67 -5.16 -2.28 11.57
N ILE A 68 -5.92 -1.69 10.64
CA ILE A 68 -6.50 -0.36 10.81
C ILE A 68 -7.81 -0.46 11.60
N LYS A 69 -7.76 -0.08 12.88
CA LYS A 69 -8.91 -0.14 13.80
C LYS A 69 -9.73 1.14 13.85
N LYS A 70 -9.13 2.30 13.57
CA LYS A 70 -9.81 3.58 13.68
C LYS A 70 -10.60 3.88 12.41
N THR A 71 -11.89 4.16 12.55
CA THR A 71 -12.78 4.58 11.45
C THR A 71 -12.17 5.70 10.61
N ARG A 72 -11.58 6.71 11.26
CA ARG A 72 -10.93 7.83 10.56
C ARG A 72 -9.81 7.36 9.63
N GLU A 73 -8.95 6.46 10.09
CA GLU A 73 -7.83 5.94 9.29
C GLU A 73 -8.34 5.07 8.12
N ARG A 74 -9.43 4.30 8.32
CA ARG A 74 -10.09 3.54 7.25
C ARG A 74 -10.69 4.46 6.18
N VAL A 75 -11.34 5.55 6.59
CA VAL A 75 -11.91 6.56 5.68
C VAL A 75 -10.80 7.25 4.87
N GLU A 76 -9.68 7.59 5.50
CA GLU A 76 -8.54 8.16 4.78
C GLU A 76 -7.95 7.17 3.76
N LEU A 77 -7.81 5.89 4.12
CA LEU A 77 -7.37 4.88 3.16
C LEU A 77 -8.39 4.66 2.02
N ALA A 78 -9.69 4.72 2.31
CA ALA A 78 -10.73 4.65 1.28
C ALA A 78 -10.64 5.83 0.29
N ARG A 79 -10.39 7.04 0.77
CA ARG A 79 -10.15 8.23 -0.09
C ARG A 79 -8.92 8.06 -0.97
N LEU A 80 -7.84 7.50 -0.43
CA LEU A 80 -6.63 7.21 -1.22
C LEU A 80 -6.90 6.15 -2.29
N ASN A 81 -7.67 5.12 -1.97
CA ASN A 81 -8.13 4.10 -2.91
C ASN A 81 -8.98 4.68 -4.04
N LEU A 82 -9.91 5.59 -3.73
CA LEU A 82 -10.68 6.31 -4.75
C LEU A 82 -9.76 7.06 -5.71
N LYS A 83 -8.82 7.86 -5.18
CA LYS A 83 -7.87 8.63 -5.98
C LYS A 83 -6.98 7.73 -6.86
N ALA A 84 -6.57 6.58 -6.33
CA ALA A 84 -5.81 5.59 -7.10
C ALA A 84 -6.69 4.96 -8.20
N GLY A 85 -7.93 4.61 -7.90
CA GLY A 85 -8.90 4.08 -8.86
C GLY A 85 -9.17 5.03 -10.03
N GLU A 86 -9.47 6.30 -9.74
CA GLU A 86 -9.68 7.35 -10.75
C GLU A 86 -8.44 7.54 -11.64
N LYS A 87 -7.26 7.56 -11.03
CA LYS A 87 -6.01 7.66 -11.78
C LYS A 87 -5.78 6.44 -12.68
N ALA A 88 -6.04 5.23 -12.17
CA ALA A 88 -5.91 4.01 -12.95
C ALA A 88 -6.91 3.97 -14.13
N MET A 89 -8.14 4.44 -13.92
CA MET A 89 -9.13 4.65 -14.98
C MET A 89 -8.62 5.61 -16.05
N SER A 90 -8.10 6.78 -15.66
CA SER A 90 -7.53 7.76 -16.61
C SER A 90 -6.33 7.23 -17.40
N SER A 91 -5.67 6.18 -16.89
CA SER A 91 -4.53 5.52 -17.52
C SER A 91 -4.90 4.22 -18.23
N ALA A 92 -6.21 3.92 -18.40
CA ALA A 92 -6.74 2.70 -19.01
C ALA A 92 -6.30 1.37 -18.34
N VAL A 93 -5.96 1.39 -17.04
CA VAL A 93 -5.60 0.19 -16.25
C VAL A 93 -6.79 -0.25 -15.41
N TYR A 94 -7.84 -0.75 -16.07
CA TYR A 94 -9.15 -0.99 -15.44
C TYR A 94 -9.15 -2.07 -14.34
N THR A 95 -8.32 -3.11 -14.48
CA THR A 95 -8.19 -4.16 -13.45
C THR A 95 -7.65 -3.59 -12.13
N MET A 96 -6.66 -2.70 -12.22
CA MET A 96 -6.11 -2.00 -11.08
C MET A 96 -7.11 -1.00 -10.50
N ALA A 97 -7.85 -0.29 -11.36
CA ALA A 97 -8.89 0.62 -10.90
C ALA A 97 -9.99 -0.10 -10.11
N ALA A 98 -10.49 -1.22 -10.64
CA ALA A 98 -11.51 -2.03 -9.98
C ALA A 98 -11.04 -2.54 -8.61
N SER A 99 -9.79 -2.99 -8.52
CA SER A 99 -9.18 -3.45 -7.26
C SER A 99 -9.14 -2.36 -6.19
N PHE A 100 -8.66 -1.15 -6.55
CA PHE A 100 -8.61 -0.03 -5.62
C PHE A 100 -10.01 0.45 -5.20
N LEU A 101 -10.93 0.62 -6.16
CA LEU A 101 -12.30 1.04 -5.86
C LEU A 101 -13.01 0.05 -4.94
N LYS A 102 -12.87 -1.25 -5.19
CA LYS A 102 -13.42 -2.30 -4.31
C LYS A 102 -12.84 -2.22 -2.91
N SER A 103 -11.52 -2.12 -2.78
CA SER A 103 -10.85 -1.98 -1.47
C SER A 103 -11.37 -0.74 -0.71
N GLY A 104 -11.57 0.37 -1.41
CA GLY A 104 -12.15 1.58 -0.82
C GLY A 104 -13.58 1.39 -0.30
N ILE A 105 -14.42 0.64 -1.01
CA ILE A 105 -15.78 0.30 -0.58
C ILE A 105 -15.75 -0.61 0.65
N ASP A 106 -14.94 -1.66 0.63
CA ASP A 106 -14.83 -2.64 1.71
C ASP A 106 -14.34 -1.99 3.03
N LEU A 107 -13.46 -0.99 2.92
CA LEU A 107 -13.01 -0.20 4.07
C LEU A 107 -14.13 0.57 4.76
N LEU A 108 -15.12 1.06 3.99
CA LEU A 108 -16.25 1.84 4.48
C LEU A 108 -17.44 0.96 4.92
N ALA A 109 -17.60 -0.23 4.34
CA ALA A 109 -18.73 -1.12 4.61
C ALA A 109 -18.85 -1.52 6.09
N GLY A 110 -17.75 -1.56 6.83
CA GLY A 110 -17.76 -1.87 8.27
C GLY A 110 -18.20 -0.74 9.20
N THR A 111 -18.33 0.50 8.71
CA THR A 111 -18.56 1.68 9.58
C THR A 111 -19.83 2.46 9.26
N TRP A 112 -20.40 2.33 8.06
CA TRP A 112 -21.49 3.21 7.60
C TRP A 112 -22.90 2.60 7.69
N TRP A 113 -23.03 1.27 7.67
CA TRP A 113 -24.35 0.62 7.63
C TRP A 113 -24.96 0.35 9.02
N VAL A 114 -24.20 0.58 10.10
CA VAL A 114 -24.64 0.30 11.47
C VAL A 114 -25.05 1.59 12.21
N GLU A 115 -24.75 2.77 11.67
CA GLU A 115 -25.03 4.08 12.28
C GLU A 115 -26.27 4.81 11.71
N ASN A 116 -27.14 4.13 10.96
CA ASN A 116 -28.41 4.71 10.47
C ASN A 116 -29.64 4.10 11.15
#